data_AF-A0A8C9RXS0-F1
#
_entry.id   AF-A0A8C9RXS0-F1
#
_cell.length_a   1.000
_cell.length_b   1.000
_cell.length_c   1.000
_cell.angle_alpha   90.00
_cell.angle_beta   90.00
_cell.angle_gamma   90.00
#
_symmetry.space_group_name_H-M   'P 1'
#
loop_
_entity.id
_entity.type
_entity.pdbx_description
1 polymer ?
#
loop_
_entity_poly.entity_id
_entity_poly.type
_entity_poly.pdbx_seq_one_letter_code
_entity_poly.pdbx_strand_id
1 'polypeptide(L)'
;MLIISITKPLFPLSVGMRCLFVLWLWLWSLPPTLPCTTGNPAECQKARLVPGSNLAGEGFDVVTMQRKQAYVIDVETWEIKPNKTCTLCTNPYMGGEVQKVPLALVDWRVLPHCKLQVSSVVYESSEHFVESNMNRVYPTWKDGLHLPSSSSLMLGGTHSKLAKMTMEQSKQDKYSFIEQDVQCAYYSYQLTEEPPLHKEFIQNLQGLPATYNKNTKAEYRRLLDTYGTHFIKKVKLGGRVSSVTSLRLCEAALSHYTETEVKDCLDAEASKILKNVTDFIKTEKNYCKKHTNDTFSSQFHDRVTEVEGGEAGVPDLLFSNMPNVFNDWTDSLKKIPGVVNYSLDPLHLLVDGSQSKKEGLKKAIEDYILENALYKHCSGKCSGGSKPSSHDCCNCVCNPSQYITSHCCPANAGLARLTVKVLRATGLWGDTFSKTDGFVKISFGGKSAQTDVIYNNDNPEWKTEFPLDMVTLSLGTELKLEVWDEDKDWYKWWNDNLGECKVSPESGSHSRICPLNHGTLYYSYTVECAPGLGGTTCRKYIPTPMSPSLAPLYTSRNAVNVTASLLMHMRRGHRVDPLIFVVPTDGKNISKTQGIPNDIHTYAMPKL
;
A
#
# COMPACT_ATOMS: atom_id res chain seq x y z
N MET A 1 -32.69 4.59 -19.81
CA MET A 1 -33.54 5.72 -20.20
C MET A 1 -35.00 5.27 -20.12
N LEU A 2 -35.66 5.52 -18.99
CA LEU A 2 -37.11 5.36 -18.83
C LEU A 2 -37.53 6.43 -17.82
N ILE A 3 -38.16 7.49 -18.31
CA ILE A 3 -38.64 8.62 -17.50
C ILE A 3 -40.12 8.37 -17.25
N ILE A 4 -40.49 8.13 -15.98
CA ILE A 4 -41.88 8.12 -15.54
C ILE A 4 -42.30 9.57 -15.35
N SER A 5 -43.24 10.01 -16.19
CA SER A 5 -43.91 11.31 -16.12
C SER A 5 -44.90 11.32 -14.97
N ILE A 6 -44.73 12.22 -13.99
CA ILE A 6 -45.76 12.51 -12.98
C ILE A 6 -46.54 13.74 -13.46
N THR A 7 -47.79 13.48 -13.84
CA THR A 7 -48.81 14.46 -14.18
C THR A 7 -49.22 15.29 -12.96
N LYS A 8 -49.52 16.58 -13.22
CA LYS A 8 -49.91 17.61 -12.24
C LYS A 8 -51.16 17.22 -11.42
N PRO A 9 -51.24 17.56 -10.12
CA PRO A 9 -52.53 17.54 -9.43
C PRO A 9 -53.37 18.77 -9.81
N LEU A 10 -54.65 18.53 -10.10
CA LEU A 10 -55.71 19.53 -10.16
C LEU A 10 -55.99 20.07 -8.74
N PHE A 11 -56.41 21.34 -8.67
CA PHE A 11 -56.81 22.15 -7.51
C PHE A 11 -55.75 23.09 -6.89
N PRO A 12 -55.99 24.42 -6.86
CA PRO A 12 -55.10 25.36 -6.21
C PRO A 12 -55.41 25.40 -4.70
N LEU A 13 -54.66 24.63 -3.93
CA LEU A 13 -54.62 24.80 -2.47
C LEU A 13 -53.94 26.14 -2.14
N SER A 14 -54.58 26.95 -1.29
CA SER A 14 -54.10 28.27 -0.89
C SER A 14 -52.70 28.20 -0.27
N VAL A 15 -51.92 29.29 -0.38
CA VAL A 15 -50.53 29.38 0.09
C VAL A 15 -50.37 28.95 1.56
N GLY A 16 -51.37 29.21 2.42
CA GLY A 16 -51.38 28.77 3.81
C GLY A 16 -51.42 27.25 3.99
N MET A 17 -52.13 26.53 3.10
CA MET A 17 -52.29 25.07 3.18
C MET A 17 -51.07 24.33 2.62
N ARG A 18 -50.32 24.95 1.68
CA ARG A 18 -49.01 24.45 1.22
C ARG A 18 -47.93 24.62 2.29
N CYS A 19 -47.91 25.74 3.02
CA CYS A 19 -47.00 25.89 4.16
C CYS A 19 -47.27 24.87 5.27
N LEU A 20 -48.54 24.62 5.60
CA LEU A 20 -48.90 23.60 6.59
C LEU A 20 -48.52 22.19 6.14
N PHE A 21 -48.69 21.83 4.88
CA PHE A 21 -48.29 20.51 4.36
C PHE A 21 -46.77 20.32 4.30
N VAL A 22 -46.01 21.38 3.99
CA VAL A 22 -44.54 21.37 4.05
C VAL A 22 -44.04 21.31 5.49
N LEU A 23 -44.67 22.02 6.42
CA LEU A 23 -44.40 21.91 7.87
C LEU A 23 -44.74 20.51 8.40
N TRP A 24 -45.82 19.89 7.93
CA TRP A 24 -46.22 18.53 8.32
C TRP A 24 -45.25 17.47 7.74
N LEU A 25 -44.78 17.64 6.51
CA LEU A 25 -43.74 16.81 5.90
C LEU A 25 -42.36 17.00 6.56
N TRP A 26 -42.04 18.22 7.05
CA TRP A 26 -40.84 18.50 7.85
C TRP A 26 -40.93 17.85 9.25
N LEU A 27 -42.10 17.86 9.88
CA LEU A 27 -42.34 17.21 11.17
C LEU A 27 -42.28 15.67 11.09
N TRP A 28 -42.59 15.07 9.94
CA TRP A 28 -42.49 13.62 9.71
C TRP A 28 -41.14 13.14 9.14
N SER A 29 -40.25 14.06 8.76
CA SER A 29 -38.88 13.73 8.29
C SER A 29 -37.81 13.90 9.37
N LEU A 30 -38.18 14.31 10.58
CA LEU A 30 -37.33 14.14 11.76
C LEU A 30 -37.39 12.67 12.19
N PRO A 31 -36.28 11.91 12.11
CA PRO A 31 -36.24 10.56 12.66
C PRO A 31 -36.66 10.62 14.13
N PRO A 32 -37.41 9.64 14.66
CA PRO A 32 -37.78 9.62 16.07
C PRO A 32 -36.50 9.64 16.90
N THR A 33 -36.15 10.80 17.45
CA THR A 33 -35.16 10.90 18.49
C THR A 33 -35.80 10.23 19.68
N LEU A 34 -35.37 9.01 20.01
CA LEU A 34 -35.66 8.43 21.32
C LEU A 34 -35.15 9.46 22.33
N PRO A 35 -36.02 10.19 23.04
CA PRO A 35 -35.56 11.35 23.77
C PRO A 35 -34.85 10.85 25.01
N CYS A 36 -33.57 11.20 25.15
CA CYS A 36 -32.91 11.11 26.44
C CYS A 36 -33.65 12.03 27.42
N THR A 37 -33.89 11.55 28.63
CA THR A 37 -34.61 12.27 29.68
C THR A 37 -33.71 12.55 30.86
N THR A 38 -34.13 13.46 31.74
CA THR A 38 -33.45 13.68 33.03
C THR A 38 -33.94 12.66 34.03
N GLY A 39 -33.04 11.82 34.53
CA GLY A 39 -33.32 10.83 35.58
C GLY A 39 -33.21 11.41 36.98
N ASN A 40 -33.97 10.84 37.91
CA ASN A 40 -33.84 11.14 39.33
C ASN A 40 -32.62 10.39 39.95
N PRO A 41 -32.17 10.75 41.17
CA PRO A 41 -30.95 10.16 41.75
C PRO A 41 -30.98 8.62 41.89
N ALA A 42 -32.13 8.03 42.17
CA ALA A 42 -32.25 6.57 42.31
C ALA A 42 -32.14 5.85 40.95
N GLU A 43 -32.78 6.42 39.92
CA GLU A 43 -32.69 5.91 38.55
C GLU A 43 -31.25 6.00 38.03
N CYS A 44 -30.58 7.12 38.30
CA CYS A 44 -29.20 7.37 37.87
C CYS A 44 -28.17 6.44 38.52
N GLN A 45 -28.36 6.10 39.79
CA GLN A 45 -27.51 5.11 40.47
C GLN A 45 -27.71 3.70 39.90
N LYS A 46 -28.94 3.33 39.56
CA LYS A 46 -29.27 2.01 38.99
C LYS A 46 -28.81 1.85 37.53
N ALA A 47 -28.88 2.91 36.73
CA ALA A 47 -28.56 2.85 35.30
C ALA A 47 -27.07 2.61 35.04
N ARG A 48 -26.77 1.80 34.02
CA ARG A 48 -25.40 1.56 33.51
C ARG A 48 -25.01 2.60 32.48
N LEU A 49 -23.71 2.79 32.27
CA LEU A 49 -23.22 3.65 31.19
C LEU A 49 -23.57 3.07 29.81
N VAL A 50 -23.79 3.95 28.83
CA VAL A 50 -23.97 3.55 27.43
C VAL A 50 -22.70 2.86 26.88
N PRO A 51 -22.84 1.84 25.99
CA PRO A 51 -21.69 1.11 25.45
C PRO A 51 -20.66 2.03 24.77
N GLY A 52 -19.39 1.85 25.13
CA GLY A 52 -18.27 2.61 24.55
C GLY A 52 -18.27 4.12 24.89
N SER A 53 -18.91 4.53 25.99
CA SER A 53 -18.90 5.95 26.44
C SER A 53 -17.49 6.48 26.72
N ASN A 54 -16.55 5.58 26.99
CA ASN A 54 -15.14 5.88 27.27
C ASN A 54 -14.24 5.82 26.02
N LEU A 55 -14.80 5.81 24.81
CA LEU A 55 -14.01 5.70 23.58
C LEU A 55 -13.74 7.06 22.91
N ALA A 56 -14.46 8.11 23.31
CA ALA A 56 -14.02 9.49 23.09
C ALA A 56 -13.30 10.01 24.34
N GLY A 57 -12.55 11.09 24.20
CA GLY A 57 -11.83 11.70 25.31
C GLY A 57 -10.50 11.03 25.69
N GLU A 58 -10.19 9.90 25.05
CA GLU A 58 -8.89 9.26 25.10
C GLU A 58 -7.87 10.03 24.25
N GLY A 59 -6.63 10.07 24.74
CA GLY A 59 -5.49 10.58 24.01
C GLY A 59 -5.17 9.76 22.77
N PHE A 60 -4.72 10.43 21.70
CA PHE A 60 -4.46 9.84 20.40
C PHE A 60 -3.17 10.38 19.80
N ASP A 61 -2.33 9.51 19.28
CA ASP A 61 -1.15 9.90 18.51
C ASP A 61 -1.40 9.75 17.01
N VAL A 62 -1.48 10.90 16.32
CA VAL A 62 -1.75 11.01 14.89
C VAL A 62 -0.62 10.45 14.01
N VAL A 63 0.60 10.34 14.54
CA VAL A 63 1.75 9.80 13.80
C VAL A 63 1.73 8.28 13.78
N THR A 64 1.40 7.66 14.92
CA THR A 64 1.30 6.20 15.07
C THR A 64 -0.10 5.67 14.77
N MET A 65 -1.10 6.55 14.67
CA MET A 65 -2.51 6.21 14.49
C MET A 65 -3.04 5.31 15.61
N GLN A 66 -2.57 5.56 16.84
CA GLN A 66 -2.89 4.75 18.00
C GLN A 66 -3.49 5.60 19.11
N ARG A 67 -4.51 5.03 19.75
CA ARG A 67 -5.01 5.52 21.03
C ARG A 67 -4.00 5.22 22.12
N LYS A 68 -3.86 6.13 23.07
CA LYS A 68 -2.80 6.11 24.08
C LYS A 68 -3.18 5.41 25.37
N GLN A 69 -4.44 4.99 25.50
CA GLN A 69 -5.00 4.37 26.71
C GLN A 69 -4.86 5.26 27.95
N ALA A 70 -4.74 6.57 27.71
CA ALA A 70 -4.65 7.61 28.72
C ALA A 70 -5.74 8.65 28.43
N TYR A 71 -6.60 8.89 29.42
CA TYR A 71 -7.73 9.80 29.29
C TYR A 71 -7.32 11.24 29.54
N VAL A 72 -7.69 12.14 28.62
CA VAL A 72 -7.53 13.58 28.80
C VAL A 72 -8.84 14.24 29.23
N ILE A 73 -9.97 13.61 28.89
CA ILE A 73 -11.31 14.01 29.29
C ILE A 73 -11.86 13.05 30.35
N ASP A 74 -12.54 13.59 31.36
CA ASP A 74 -13.34 12.83 32.30
C ASP A 74 -14.65 12.38 31.62
N VAL A 75 -14.68 11.11 31.24
CA VAL A 75 -15.81 10.43 30.59
C VAL A 75 -16.55 9.50 31.56
N GLU A 76 -16.25 9.58 32.85
CA GLU A 76 -16.87 8.76 33.89
C GLU A 76 -17.91 9.54 34.69
N THR A 77 -17.68 10.84 34.91
CA THR A 77 -18.61 11.68 35.65
C THR A 77 -19.93 11.83 34.88
N TRP A 78 -21.03 11.41 35.51
CA TRP A 78 -22.39 11.46 34.95
C TRP A 78 -23.37 12.31 35.79
N GLU A 79 -22.98 12.65 37.03
CA GLU A 79 -23.87 13.28 38.01
C GLU A 79 -23.95 14.80 37.80
N ILE A 80 -25.16 15.31 37.49
CA ILE A 80 -25.45 16.73 37.40
C ILE A 80 -25.72 17.28 38.80
N LYS A 81 -24.82 18.14 39.28
CA LYS A 81 -24.92 18.79 40.60
C LYS A 81 -25.71 20.11 40.52
N PRO A 82 -26.41 20.52 41.59
CA PRO A 82 -26.47 19.89 42.92
C PRO A 82 -27.56 18.80 43.08
N ASN A 83 -28.47 18.67 42.12
CA ASN A 83 -29.67 17.83 42.24
C ASN A 83 -29.41 16.32 42.14
N LYS A 84 -28.17 15.92 41.83
CA LYS A 84 -27.74 14.53 41.66
C LYS A 84 -28.52 13.78 40.57
N THR A 85 -28.96 14.51 39.55
CA THR A 85 -29.67 13.97 38.38
C THR A 85 -28.67 13.52 37.30
N CYS A 86 -29.15 12.92 36.23
CA CYS A 86 -28.31 12.48 35.10
C CYS A 86 -29.14 12.43 33.81
N THR A 87 -28.44 12.31 32.67
CA THR A 87 -29.08 12.05 31.38
C THR A 87 -29.26 10.55 31.19
N LEU A 88 -30.50 10.11 30.99
CA LEU A 88 -30.88 8.73 30.73
C LEU A 88 -31.40 8.57 29.31
N CYS A 89 -30.90 7.58 28.58
CA CYS A 89 -31.30 7.28 27.21
C CYS A 89 -31.73 5.81 27.10
N THR A 90 -32.79 5.56 26.33
CA THR A 90 -33.27 4.20 26.06
C THR A 90 -32.48 3.59 24.90
N ASN A 91 -31.85 2.44 25.12
CA ASN A 91 -31.04 1.76 24.09
C ASN A 91 -31.81 0.57 23.46
N PRO A 92 -32.37 0.74 22.24
CA PRO A 92 -33.09 -0.35 21.57
C PRO A 92 -32.23 -1.56 21.23
N TYR A 93 -30.91 -1.40 21.07
CA TYR A 93 -29.99 -2.51 20.82
C TYR A 93 -29.69 -3.37 22.06
N MET A 94 -30.08 -2.88 23.24
CA MET A 94 -29.91 -3.55 24.53
C MET A 94 -31.28 -3.92 25.14
N GLY A 95 -32.24 -4.31 24.30
CA GLY A 95 -33.58 -4.70 24.74
C GLY A 95 -34.41 -3.55 25.33
N GLY A 96 -34.09 -2.30 24.97
CA GLY A 96 -34.75 -1.12 25.53
C GLY A 96 -34.27 -0.75 26.94
N GLU A 97 -33.09 -1.22 27.36
CA GLU A 97 -32.48 -0.84 28.64
C GLU A 97 -32.29 0.69 28.72
N VAL A 98 -32.66 1.27 29.86
CA VAL A 98 -32.39 2.68 30.17
C VAL A 98 -30.96 2.80 30.70
N GLN A 99 -30.12 3.54 29.99
CA GLN A 99 -28.70 3.69 30.25
C GLN A 99 -28.34 5.17 30.45
N LYS A 100 -27.35 5.46 31.28
CA LYS A 100 -26.91 6.82 31.58
C LYS A 100 -25.76 7.26 30.68
N VAL A 101 -25.72 8.55 30.37
CA VAL A 101 -24.70 9.18 29.53
C VAL A 101 -23.82 10.09 30.42
N PRO A 102 -22.48 10.02 30.32
CA PRO A 102 -21.58 10.94 31.01
C PRO A 102 -21.81 12.40 30.65
N LEU A 103 -21.44 13.32 31.55
CA LEU A 103 -21.60 14.77 31.34
C LEU A 103 -20.79 15.30 30.15
N ALA A 104 -19.63 14.70 29.88
CA ALA A 104 -18.77 15.09 28.78
C ALA A 104 -19.37 14.76 27.40
N LEU A 105 -20.43 13.94 27.32
CA LEU A 105 -20.98 13.43 26.08
C LEU A 105 -22.32 14.10 25.73
N VAL A 106 -22.44 14.51 24.47
CA VAL A 106 -23.67 15.05 23.89
C VAL A 106 -24.02 14.34 22.59
N ASP A 107 -25.26 14.50 22.15
CA ASP A 107 -25.80 13.92 20.92
C ASP A 107 -25.63 12.39 20.83
N TRP A 108 -25.66 11.71 21.98
CA TRP A 108 -25.67 10.25 21.99
C TRP A 108 -26.94 9.76 21.30
N ARG A 109 -26.75 8.91 20.29
CA ARG A 109 -27.85 8.33 19.52
C ARG A 109 -27.48 6.97 18.97
N VAL A 110 -28.51 6.16 18.78
CA VAL A 110 -28.45 4.91 18.04
C VAL A 110 -28.57 5.16 16.53
N LEU A 111 -27.81 4.40 15.74
CA LEU A 111 -27.85 4.46 14.28
C LEU A 111 -28.62 3.24 13.76
N PRO A 112 -29.75 3.41 13.06
CA PRO A 112 -30.70 2.33 12.77
C PRO A 112 -30.20 1.27 11.76
N HIS A 113 -29.17 1.60 10.97
CA HIS A 113 -28.73 0.77 9.84
C HIS A 113 -27.24 0.45 9.93
N CYS A 114 -26.94 -0.82 10.27
CA CYS A 114 -25.66 -1.43 10.00
C CYS A 114 -25.72 -2.12 8.64
N LYS A 115 -25.02 -1.58 7.65
CA LYS A 115 -24.88 -2.22 6.33
C LYS A 115 -23.45 -2.74 6.19
N LEU A 116 -23.27 -4.01 6.49
CA LEU A 116 -21.99 -4.69 6.26
C LEU A 116 -21.75 -4.85 4.77
N GLN A 117 -20.80 -4.10 4.23
CA GLN A 117 -20.41 -4.18 2.84
C GLN A 117 -18.88 -4.16 2.78
N VAL A 118 -18.30 -5.03 1.96
CA VAL A 118 -16.88 -4.97 1.64
C VAL A 118 -16.65 -3.74 0.77
N SER A 119 -15.76 -2.88 1.23
CA SER A 119 -15.12 -1.87 0.40
C SER A 119 -13.66 -2.26 0.23
N SER A 120 -13.08 -1.95 -0.92
CA SER A 120 -11.73 -2.38 -1.23
C SER A 120 -10.98 -1.36 -2.06
N VAL A 121 -9.68 -1.26 -1.82
CA VAL A 121 -8.78 -0.28 -2.44
C VAL A 121 -7.46 -0.95 -2.78
N VAL A 122 -6.89 -0.60 -3.93
CA VAL A 122 -5.52 -0.97 -4.32
C VAL A 122 -4.62 0.24 -4.15
N TYR A 123 -3.54 0.03 -3.42
CA TYR A 123 -2.47 1.01 -3.19
C TYR A 123 -1.24 0.60 -3.99
N GLU A 124 -0.95 1.35 -5.05
CA GLU A 124 0.18 1.10 -5.96
C GLU A 124 1.57 1.25 -5.31
N SER A 125 1.67 1.89 -4.15
CA SER A 125 2.93 2.07 -3.41
C SER A 125 2.70 2.17 -1.91
N SER A 126 3.80 2.05 -1.13
CA SER A 126 3.77 2.31 0.31
C SER A 126 3.43 3.76 0.62
N GLU A 127 3.81 4.70 -0.23
CA GLU A 127 3.55 6.14 -0.04
C GLU A 127 2.07 6.44 -0.21
N HIS A 128 1.46 5.90 -1.27
CA HIS A 128 0.02 6.02 -1.48
C HIS A 128 -0.78 5.39 -0.33
N PHE A 129 -0.34 4.22 0.17
CA PHE A 129 -0.94 3.60 1.35
C PHE A 129 -0.86 4.53 2.58
N VAL A 130 0.33 5.04 2.91
CA VAL A 130 0.54 5.89 4.09
C VAL A 130 -0.28 7.18 4.01
N GLU A 131 -0.34 7.83 2.84
CA GLU A 131 -1.16 9.03 2.63
C GLU A 131 -2.65 8.76 2.87
N SER A 132 -3.12 7.58 2.46
CA SER A 132 -4.52 7.20 2.61
C SER A 132 -4.92 6.83 4.05
N ASN A 133 -3.98 6.48 4.94
CA ASN A 133 -4.29 6.14 6.33
C ASN A 133 -5.04 7.27 7.05
N MET A 134 -4.77 8.51 6.66
CA MET A 134 -5.44 9.69 7.23
C MET A 134 -6.88 9.86 6.78
N ASN A 135 -7.35 9.12 5.77
CA ASN A 135 -8.76 9.13 5.35
C ASN A 135 -9.69 8.58 6.45
N ARG A 136 -9.15 7.84 7.43
CA ARG A 136 -9.88 7.35 8.61
C ARG A 136 -10.22 8.47 9.60
N VAL A 137 -9.50 9.59 9.53
CA VAL A 137 -9.59 10.75 10.42
C VAL A 137 -10.25 11.91 9.67
N TYR A 138 -11.17 12.62 10.31
CA TYR A 138 -11.70 13.85 9.70
C TYR A 138 -10.56 14.88 9.47
N PRO A 139 -10.57 15.64 8.35
CA PRO A 139 -9.50 16.60 8.02
C PRO A 139 -9.20 17.66 9.09
N THR A 140 -10.14 17.88 10.01
CA THR A 140 -10.06 18.84 11.12
C THR A 140 -8.95 18.57 12.12
N TRP A 141 -8.26 17.41 12.05
CA TRP A 141 -7.15 17.12 12.95
C TRP A 141 -6.00 18.14 12.86
N LYS A 142 -5.86 18.85 11.74
CA LYS A 142 -4.85 19.91 11.58
C LYS A 142 -5.29 21.26 12.16
N ASP A 143 -6.53 21.40 12.58
CA ASP A 143 -7.11 22.69 12.98
C ASP A 143 -6.34 23.28 14.18
N GLY A 144 -5.97 24.54 14.07
CA GLY A 144 -5.17 25.22 15.09
C GLY A 144 -3.67 24.93 15.07
N LEU A 145 -3.18 24.03 14.21
CA LEU A 145 -1.75 23.72 14.03
C LEU A 145 -1.18 24.41 12.78
N HIS A 146 0.06 24.90 12.86
CA HIS A 146 0.78 25.50 11.72
C HIS A 146 1.67 24.46 11.01
N LEU A 147 1.02 23.51 10.33
CA LEU A 147 1.70 22.47 9.55
C LEU A 147 1.83 22.87 8.07
N PRO A 148 2.95 22.57 7.40
CA PRO A 148 3.15 22.88 5.99
C PRO A 148 2.22 22.05 5.09
N SER A 149 1.70 22.68 4.04
CA SER A 149 0.90 22.05 3.00
C SER A 149 1.76 21.70 1.79
N SER A 150 2.33 20.49 1.77
CA SER A 150 3.09 19.96 0.64
C SER A 150 2.61 18.55 0.30
N SER A 151 2.36 18.28 -0.98
CA SER A 151 1.99 16.94 -1.48
C SER A 151 3.15 15.93 -1.39
N SER A 152 4.37 16.40 -1.15
CA SER A 152 5.54 15.56 -0.90
C SER A 152 5.74 15.25 0.58
N LEU A 153 4.87 15.73 1.47
CA LEU A 153 5.04 15.56 2.91
C LEU A 153 3.90 14.73 3.50
N MET A 154 4.25 13.56 4.02
CA MET A 154 3.36 12.70 4.77
C MET A 154 3.52 13.02 6.25
N LEU A 155 2.44 13.48 6.90
CA LEU A 155 2.50 14.06 8.25
C LEU A 155 2.00 13.12 9.35
N GLY A 156 1.02 12.26 9.08
CA GLY A 156 0.57 11.30 10.08
C GLY A 156 0.18 9.97 9.47
N GLY A 157 -0.02 8.99 10.35
CA GLY A 157 0.02 7.58 9.99
C GLY A 157 1.40 7.07 9.56
N THR A 158 2.44 7.92 9.53
CA THR A 158 3.78 7.59 9.05
C THR A 158 4.46 6.49 9.85
N HIS A 159 4.10 6.33 11.13
CA HIS A 159 4.66 5.31 12.02
C HIS A 159 3.60 4.32 12.51
N SER A 160 2.44 4.25 11.84
CA SER A 160 1.45 3.21 12.13
C SER A 160 2.01 1.82 11.86
N LYS A 161 1.42 0.81 12.50
CA LYS A 161 1.85 -0.60 12.35
C LYS A 161 1.85 -1.02 10.87
N LEU A 162 0.75 -0.74 10.16
CA LEU A 162 0.61 -1.04 8.74
C LEU A 162 1.57 -0.22 7.88
N ALA A 163 1.76 1.08 8.16
CA ALA A 163 2.74 1.90 7.43
C ALA A 163 4.16 1.34 7.53
N LYS A 164 4.61 0.96 8.73
CA LYS A 164 5.95 0.36 8.92
C LYS A 164 6.10 -0.93 8.12
N MET A 165 5.07 -1.78 8.12
CA MET A 165 5.06 -3.02 7.34
C MET A 165 5.18 -2.74 5.84
N THR A 166 4.29 -1.91 5.27
CA THR A 166 4.24 -1.65 3.83
C THR A 166 5.50 -0.95 3.32
N MET A 167 6.04 -0.02 4.10
CA MET A 167 7.32 0.65 3.78
C MET A 167 8.52 -0.30 3.85
N GLU A 168 8.53 -1.27 4.77
CA GLU A 168 9.60 -2.27 4.84
C GLU A 168 9.54 -3.25 3.66
N GLN A 169 8.34 -3.76 3.35
CA GLN A 169 8.13 -4.63 2.20
C GLN A 169 8.49 -3.94 0.88
N SER A 170 8.18 -2.64 0.73
CA SER A 170 8.54 -1.90 -0.48
C SER A 170 10.05 -1.83 -0.71
N LYS A 171 10.90 -1.94 0.32
CA LYS A 171 12.36 -2.04 0.15
C LYS A 171 12.83 -3.43 -0.30
N GLN A 172 12.05 -4.48 -0.05
CA GLN A 172 12.44 -5.85 -0.36
C GLN A 172 12.11 -6.24 -1.80
N ASP A 173 11.03 -5.69 -2.35
CA ASP A 173 10.58 -6.02 -3.70
C ASP A 173 9.64 -4.94 -4.27
N LYS A 174 9.08 -5.18 -5.46
CA LYS A 174 7.94 -4.40 -5.99
C LYS A 174 6.62 -4.95 -5.43
N TYR A 175 6.03 -4.19 -4.51
CA TYR A 175 4.74 -4.51 -3.89
C TYR A 175 3.66 -3.51 -4.30
N SER A 176 2.43 -4.01 -4.30
CA SER A 176 1.24 -3.21 -4.07
C SER A 176 0.46 -3.76 -2.87
N PHE A 177 -0.49 -2.98 -2.35
CA PHE A 177 -1.24 -3.33 -1.15
C PHE A 177 -2.73 -3.26 -1.42
N ILE A 178 -3.46 -4.30 -1.03
CA ILE A 178 -4.89 -4.41 -1.26
C ILE A 178 -5.57 -4.41 0.11
N GLU A 179 -6.39 -3.40 0.39
CA GLU A 179 -7.18 -3.32 1.61
C GLU A 179 -8.61 -3.81 1.35
N GLN A 180 -9.09 -4.76 2.14
CA GLN A 180 -10.52 -5.04 2.33
C GLN A 180 -10.97 -4.43 3.66
N ASP A 181 -11.97 -3.55 3.60
CA ASP A 181 -12.53 -2.86 4.74
C ASP A 181 -14.03 -3.15 4.87
N VAL A 182 -14.43 -3.63 6.06
CA VAL A 182 -15.83 -3.85 6.45
C VAL A 182 -16.09 -3.07 7.71
N GLN A 183 -17.11 -2.21 7.69
CA GLN A 183 -17.49 -1.38 8.83
C GLN A 183 -18.99 -1.41 9.11
N CYS A 184 -19.32 -1.22 10.37
CA CYS A 184 -20.68 -1.19 10.89
C CYS A 184 -20.73 -0.27 12.10
N ALA A 185 -21.68 0.68 12.15
CA ALA A 185 -21.83 1.58 13.29
C ALA A 185 -23.23 1.46 13.89
N TYR A 186 -23.30 1.38 15.22
CA TYR A 186 -24.53 1.29 16.01
C TYR A 186 -24.79 2.55 16.85
N TYR A 187 -23.73 3.26 17.24
CA TYR A 187 -23.82 4.43 18.10
C TYR A 187 -23.04 5.60 17.50
N SER A 188 -23.45 6.82 17.83
CA SER A 188 -22.62 8.01 17.61
C SER A 188 -22.83 8.99 18.74
N TYR A 189 -21.78 9.72 19.10
CA TYR A 189 -21.83 10.85 20.03
C TYR A 189 -20.63 11.77 19.81
N GLN A 190 -20.64 12.93 20.47
CA GLN A 190 -19.52 13.86 20.50
C GLN A 190 -19.30 14.41 21.90
N LEU A 191 -18.12 14.96 22.14
CA LEU A 191 -17.82 15.66 23.38
C LEU A 191 -18.48 17.05 23.41
N THR A 192 -18.78 17.55 24.61
CA THR A 192 -19.19 18.95 24.83
C THR A 192 -18.11 19.92 24.36
N GLU A 193 -18.46 21.19 24.17
CA GLU A 193 -17.49 22.23 23.75
C GLU A 193 -16.39 22.46 24.81
N GLU A 194 -16.77 22.44 26.08
CA GLU A 194 -15.87 22.53 27.23
C GLU A 194 -15.98 21.23 28.06
N PRO A 195 -15.33 20.14 27.62
CA PRO A 195 -15.41 18.87 28.31
C PRO A 195 -14.61 18.91 29.61
N PRO A 196 -15.12 18.31 30.71
CA PRO A 196 -14.39 18.23 31.96
C PRO A 196 -13.10 17.43 31.76
N LEU A 197 -11.96 18.00 32.17
CA LEU A 197 -10.67 17.35 32.00
C LEU A 197 -10.43 16.27 33.06
N HIS A 198 -9.74 15.21 32.68
CA HIS A 198 -9.31 14.17 33.61
C HIS A 198 -8.31 14.75 34.62
N LYS A 199 -8.44 14.40 35.91
CA LYS A 199 -7.65 15.01 37.01
C LYS A 199 -6.14 14.86 36.81
N GLU A 200 -5.69 13.70 36.38
CA GLU A 200 -4.26 13.45 36.12
C GLU A 200 -3.74 14.30 34.95
N PHE A 201 -4.56 14.51 33.91
CA PHE A 201 -4.19 15.35 32.79
C PHE A 201 -4.03 16.81 33.22
N ILE A 202 -4.95 17.32 34.05
CA ILE A 202 -4.85 18.66 34.64
C ILE A 202 -3.53 18.81 35.44
N GLN A 203 -3.21 17.84 36.30
CA GLN A 203 -1.98 17.87 37.09
C GLN A 203 -0.73 17.89 36.20
N ASN A 204 -0.71 17.08 35.14
CA ASN A 204 0.40 17.04 34.20
C ASN A 204 0.53 18.35 33.40
N LEU A 205 -0.58 18.97 32.99
CA LEU A 205 -0.58 20.30 32.37
C LEU A 205 -0.07 21.40 33.33
N GLN A 206 -0.44 21.32 34.61
CA GLN A 206 0.04 22.25 35.64
C GLN A 206 1.56 22.10 35.86
N GLY A 207 2.08 20.88 35.79
CA GLY A 207 3.52 20.59 35.88
C GLY A 207 4.36 21.01 34.66
N LEU A 208 3.74 21.32 33.52
CA LEU A 208 4.49 21.74 32.33
C LEU A 208 5.23 23.06 32.54
N PRO A 209 6.46 23.22 32.01
CA PRO A 209 7.15 24.49 31.97
C PRO A 209 6.35 25.57 31.23
N ALA A 210 6.51 26.84 31.63
CA ALA A 210 5.73 27.94 31.07
C ALA A 210 5.96 28.20 29.56
N THR A 211 7.14 27.83 29.04
CA THR A 211 7.50 28.00 27.62
C THR A 211 8.11 26.72 27.04
N TYR A 212 7.87 26.49 25.76
CA TYR A 212 8.49 25.42 24.98
C TYR A 212 9.77 25.92 24.30
N ASN A 213 10.90 25.30 24.61
CA ASN A 213 12.21 25.60 24.03
C ASN A 213 13.10 24.35 24.08
N LYS A 214 14.37 24.47 23.66
CA LYS A 214 15.31 23.35 23.60
C LYS A 214 15.51 22.64 24.95
N ASN A 215 15.48 23.38 26.06
CA ASN A 215 15.71 22.84 27.40
C ASN A 215 14.45 22.21 27.98
N THR A 216 13.27 22.70 27.61
CA THR A 216 11.96 22.21 28.13
C THR A 216 11.29 21.20 27.19
N LYS A 217 11.92 20.87 26.05
CA LYS A 217 11.35 20.00 25.03
C LYS A 217 11.03 18.60 25.58
N ALA A 218 11.86 18.07 26.48
CA ALA A 218 11.70 16.71 27.01
C ALA A 218 10.43 16.57 27.86
N GLU A 219 10.08 17.58 28.65
CA GLU A 219 8.91 17.62 29.51
C GLU A 219 7.61 17.64 28.68
N TYR A 220 7.57 18.48 27.64
CA TYR A 220 6.46 18.47 26.69
C TYR A 220 6.38 17.15 25.93
N ARG A 221 7.53 16.58 25.53
CA ARG A 221 7.57 15.28 24.84
C ARG A 221 7.00 14.17 25.72
N ARG A 222 7.33 14.15 27.02
CA ARG A 222 6.77 13.18 27.99
C ARG A 222 5.25 13.26 28.08
N LEU A 223 4.67 14.47 28.03
CA LEU A 223 3.22 14.65 27.97
C LEU A 223 2.64 14.01 26.69
N LEU A 224 3.25 14.28 25.53
CA LEU A 224 2.82 13.70 24.26
C LEU A 224 3.03 12.18 24.19
N ASP A 225 4.09 11.65 24.79
CA ASP A 225 4.33 10.21 24.85
C ASP A 225 3.29 9.51 25.75
N THR A 226 2.68 10.23 26.70
CA THR A 226 1.63 9.70 27.60
C THR A 226 0.24 9.84 26.97
N TYR A 227 -0.13 11.05 26.53
CA TYR A 227 -1.49 11.38 26.09
C TYR A 227 -1.65 11.52 24.57
N GLY A 228 -0.55 11.44 23.82
CA GLY A 228 -0.57 11.62 22.37
C GLY A 228 -0.53 13.08 21.97
N THR A 229 -0.93 13.34 20.73
CA THR A 229 -0.92 14.69 20.13
C THR A 229 -2.32 15.30 20.07
N HIS A 230 -3.33 14.45 20.04
CA HIS A 230 -4.74 14.80 19.89
C HIS A 230 -5.58 14.04 20.91
N PHE A 231 -6.86 14.35 20.95
CA PHE A 231 -7.87 13.54 21.63
C PHE A 231 -9.05 13.29 20.70
N ILE A 232 -9.76 12.19 20.94
CA ILE A 232 -10.94 11.83 20.16
C ILE A 232 -12.13 12.69 20.61
N LYS A 233 -12.68 13.50 19.69
CA LYS A 233 -13.79 14.42 19.98
C LYS A 233 -15.16 13.92 19.55
N LYS A 234 -15.25 13.32 18.36
CA LYS A 234 -16.49 12.76 17.82
C LYS A 234 -16.26 11.32 17.44
N VAL A 235 -17.23 10.46 17.67
CA VAL A 235 -17.12 9.03 17.35
C VAL A 235 -18.36 8.48 16.70
N LYS A 236 -18.15 7.53 15.79
CA LYS A 236 -19.11 6.49 15.43
C LYS A 236 -18.58 5.17 15.97
N LEU A 237 -19.40 4.47 16.73
CA LEU A 237 -19.02 3.24 17.40
C LEU A 237 -19.77 2.04 16.83
N GLY A 238 -19.08 0.91 16.75
CA GLY A 238 -19.62 -0.36 16.26
C GLY A 238 -18.48 -1.34 16.02
N GLY A 239 -18.32 -1.82 14.79
CA GLY A 239 -17.23 -2.73 14.43
C GLY A 239 -16.59 -2.35 13.12
N ARG A 240 -15.28 -2.54 13.01
CA ARG A 240 -14.54 -2.38 11.76
C ARG A 240 -13.49 -3.48 11.64
N VAL A 241 -13.37 -4.05 10.44
CA VAL A 241 -12.29 -4.96 10.08
C VAL A 241 -11.61 -4.41 8.85
N SER A 242 -10.32 -4.13 8.96
CA SER A 242 -9.46 -3.72 7.84
C SER A 242 -8.40 -4.79 7.66
N SER A 243 -8.27 -5.30 6.45
CA SER A 243 -7.37 -6.39 6.12
C SER A 243 -6.52 -6.02 4.92
N VAL A 244 -5.21 -5.84 5.13
CA VAL A 244 -4.27 -5.36 4.11
C VAL A 244 -3.40 -6.50 3.62
N THR A 245 -3.58 -6.90 2.38
CA THR A 245 -2.82 -7.95 1.69
C THR A 245 -1.66 -7.34 0.91
N SER A 246 -0.46 -7.87 1.10
CA SER A 246 0.77 -7.43 0.45
C SER A 246 0.99 -8.26 -0.81
N LEU A 247 0.87 -7.64 -1.98
CA LEU A 247 0.95 -8.31 -3.26
C LEU A 247 2.32 -8.08 -3.91
N ARG A 248 3.10 -9.14 -4.08
CA ARG A 248 4.32 -9.09 -4.90
C ARG A 248 3.93 -9.00 -6.37
N LEU A 249 4.03 -7.80 -6.91
CA LEU A 249 3.40 -7.45 -8.18
C LEU A 249 3.92 -8.27 -9.35
N CYS A 250 5.23 -8.47 -9.43
CA CYS A 250 5.83 -9.23 -10.52
C CYS A 250 5.70 -10.74 -10.36
N GLU A 251 5.64 -11.25 -9.13
CA GLU A 251 5.35 -12.67 -8.87
C GLU A 251 3.90 -13.02 -9.25
N ALA A 252 2.95 -12.14 -8.92
CA ALA A 252 1.56 -12.26 -9.32
C ALA A 252 1.39 -12.20 -10.85
N ALA A 253 2.09 -11.26 -11.51
CA ALA A 253 2.06 -11.12 -12.97
C ALA A 253 2.59 -12.38 -13.70
N LEU A 254 3.62 -13.04 -13.16
CA LEU A 254 4.11 -14.32 -13.69
C LEU A 254 3.12 -15.47 -13.52
N SER A 255 2.22 -15.36 -12.55
CA SER A 255 1.08 -16.26 -12.35
C SER A 255 -0.17 -15.81 -13.13
N HIS A 256 -0.01 -14.82 -14.03
CA HIS A 256 -1.07 -14.23 -14.85
C HIS A 256 -2.19 -13.56 -14.06
N TYR A 257 -1.88 -13.03 -12.88
CA TYR A 257 -2.79 -12.20 -12.09
C TYR A 257 -2.43 -10.73 -12.15
N THR A 258 -3.45 -9.89 -12.29
CA THR A 258 -3.38 -8.44 -12.05
C THR A 258 -3.81 -8.10 -10.63
N GLU A 259 -3.44 -6.90 -10.17
CA GLU A 259 -3.84 -6.39 -8.83
C GLU A 259 -5.35 -6.37 -8.66
N THR A 260 -6.07 -5.95 -9.71
CA THR A 260 -7.53 -5.89 -9.73
C THR A 260 -8.16 -7.27 -9.64
N GLU A 261 -7.63 -8.25 -10.37
CA GLU A 261 -8.14 -9.63 -10.31
C GLU A 261 -7.92 -10.24 -8.91
N VAL A 262 -6.76 -9.99 -8.28
CA VAL A 262 -6.52 -10.43 -6.90
C VAL A 262 -7.48 -9.74 -5.93
N LYS A 263 -7.65 -8.42 -6.06
CA LYS A 263 -8.58 -7.64 -5.25
C LYS A 263 -10.02 -8.18 -5.38
N ASP A 264 -10.50 -8.36 -6.60
CA ASP A 264 -11.88 -8.80 -6.86
C ASP A 264 -12.12 -10.23 -6.33
N CYS A 265 -11.15 -11.12 -6.46
CA CYS A 265 -11.23 -12.46 -5.86
C CYS A 265 -11.25 -12.42 -4.32
N LEU A 266 -10.43 -11.58 -3.69
CA LEU A 266 -10.46 -11.38 -2.23
C LEU A 266 -11.79 -10.77 -1.78
N ASP A 267 -12.36 -9.83 -2.54
CA ASP A 267 -13.66 -9.24 -2.25
C ASP A 267 -14.79 -10.25 -2.33
N ALA A 268 -14.76 -11.14 -3.32
CA ALA A 268 -15.72 -12.23 -3.47
C ALA A 268 -15.64 -13.21 -2.29
N GLU A 269 -14.43 -13.54 -1.82
CA GLU A 269 -14.23 -14.38 -0.63
C GLU A 269 -14.71 -13.70 0.66
N ALA A 270 -14.33 -12.44 0.89
CA ALA A 270 -14.76 -11.68 2.07
C ALA A 270 -16.29 -11.46 2.09
N SER A 271 -16.90 -11.19 0.94
CA SER A 271 -18.36 -10.99 0.81
C SER A 271 -19.16 -12.24 1.14
N LYS A 272 -18.61 -13.44 0.87
CA LYS A 272 -19.23 -14.72 1.23
C LYS A 272 -19.43 -14.85 2.74
N ILE A 273 -18.49 -14.34 3.54
CA ILE A 273 -18.57 -14.37 5.01
C ILE A 273 -19.67 -13.43 5.53
N LEU A 274 -19.94 -12.31 4.84
CA LEU A 274 -20.97 -11.35 5.23
C LEU A 274 -22.42 -11.84 5.00
N LYS A 275 -22.62 -12.97 4.30
CA LYS A 275 -23.94 -13.47 3.84
C LYS A 275 -24.75 -12.44 3.02
N ASN A 276 -24.13 -11.33 2.62
CA ASN A 276 -24.74 -10.30 1.77
C ASN A 276 -24.53 -10.67 0.30
N VAL A 277 -25.64 -11.02 -0.34
CA VAL A 277 -25.88 -11.05 -1.80
C VAL A 277 -25.64 -12.37 -2.56
N THR A 278 -26.78 -12.79 -3.13
CA THR A 278 -27.09 -13.67 -4.25
C THR A 278 -26.55 -13.17 -5.61
N ASP A 279 -26.08 -14.09 -6.44
CA ASP A 279 -25.77 -13.96 -7.89
C ASP A 279 -24.47 -13.27 -8.39
N PHE A 280 -23.89 -12.25 -7.73
CA PHE A 280 -22.63 -11.62 -8.21
C PHE A 280 -21.41 -12.59 -8.21
N ILE A 281 -21.43 -13.59 -7.32
CA ILE A 281 -20.32 -14.50 -7.04
C ILE A 281 -20.18 -15.67 -8.04
N LYS A 282 -21.20 -16.00 -8.86
CA LYS A 282 -21.14 -17.20 -9.71
C LYS A 282 -20.07 -17.12 -10.80
N THR A 283 -19.85 -15.94 -11.39
CA THR A 283 -18.90 -15.71 -12.48
C THR A 283 -17.46 -15.59 -12.00
N GLU A 284 -17.20 -14.81 -10.94
CA GLU A 284 -15.86 -14.67 -10.34
C GLU A 284 -15.35 -15.97 -9.70
N LYS A 285 -16.24 -16.77 -9.10
CA LYS A 285 -15.87 -18.02 -8.43
C LYS A 285 -15.21 -19.05 -9.38
N ASN A 286 -15.53 -19.04 -10.66
CA ASN A 286 -14.87 -19.92 -11.64
C ASN A 286 -13.50 -19.40 -12.06
N TYR A 287 -13.32 -18.08 -12.09
CA TYR A 287 -12.04 -17.43 -12.39
C TYR A 287 -11.05 -17.59 -11.22
N CYS A 288 -11.48 -17.27 -9.99
CA CYS A 288 -10.65 -17.35 -8.79
C CYS A 288 -10.28 -18.78 -8.37
N LYS A 289 -10.97 -19.80 -8.90
CA LYS A 289 -10.69 -21.23 -8.68
C LYS A 289 -9.80 -21.88 -9.74
N LYS A 290 -9.37 -21.16 -10.77
CA LYS A 290 -8.65 -21.77 -11.91
C LYS A 290 -7.32 -22.44 -11.53
N HIS A 291 -6.76 -22.14 -10.36
CA HIS A 291 -5.38 -22.54 -10.03
C HIS A 291 -5.18 -23.17 -8.64
N THR A 292 -6.22 -23.33 -7.80
CA THR A 292 -6.06 -23.87 -6.44
C THR A 292 -7.21 -24.81 -6.02
N ASN A 293 -6.88 -25.87 -5.27
CA ASN A 293 -7.86 -26.68 -4.54
C ASN A 293 -8.27 -26.01 -3.19
N ASP A 294 -7.45 -25.10 -2.68
CA ASP A 294 -7.67 -24.30 -1.46
C ASP A 294 -8.34 -22.94 -1.75
N THR A 295 -8.65 -22.16 -0.70
CA THR A 295 -9.20 -20.80 -0.84
C THR A 295 -8.20 -19.87 -1.52
N PHE A 296 -8.67 -18.92 -2.32
CA PHE A 296 -7.82 -17.96 -3.03
C PHE A 296 -6.97 -17.12 -2.06
N SER A 297 -7.57 -16.69 -0.95
CA SER A 297 -6.88 -15.98 0.14
C SER A 297 -5.70 -16.75 0.77
N SER A 298 -5.64 -18.07 0.63
CA SER A 298 -4.49 -18.86 1.12
C SER A 298 -3.24 -18.69 0.26
N GLN A 299 -3.39 -18.43 -1.05
CA GLN A 299 -2.29 -18.10 -1.94
C GLN A 299 -1.72 -16.71 -1.64
N PHE A 300 -2.59 -15.79 -1.21
CA PHE A 300 -2.25 -14.40 -0.86
C PHE A 300 -2.37 -14.18 0.66
N HIS A 301 -1.54 -14.92 1.41
CA HIS A 301 -1.60 -14.96 2.87
C HIS A 301 -0.73 -13.90 3.58
N ASP A 302 0.13 -13.17 2.86
CA ASP A 302 0.93 -12.09 3.45
C ASP A 302 0.03 -10.89 3.76
N ARG A 303 -0.62 -10.95 4.93
CA ARG A 303 -1.72 -10.07 5.30
C ARG A 303 -1.66 -9.67 6.76
N VAL A 304 -2.05 -8.44 7.03
CA VAL A 304 -2.31 -7.95 8.39
C VAL A 304 -3.73 -7.46 8.49
N THR A 305 -4.43 -7.96 9.50
CA THR A 305 -5.82 -7.61 9.79
C THR A 305 -5.88 -6.84 11.11
N GLU A 306 -6.57 -5.71 11.10
CA GLU A 306 -6.92 -4.89 12.26
C GLU A 306 -8.43 -5.01 12.51
N VAL A 307 -8.81 -5.44 13.71
CA VAL A 307 -10.21 -5.57 14.13
C VAL A 307 -10.50 -4.60 15.26
N GLU A 308 -11.47 -3.72 15.06
CA GLU A 308 -11.98 -2.78 16.05
C GLU A 308 -13.38 -3.19 16.49
N GLY A 309 -13.58 -3.26 17.82
CA GLY A 309 -14.84 -3.66 18.43
C GLY A 309 -15.10 -5.16 18.36
N GLY A 310 -16.03 -5.60 19.21
CA GLY A 310 -16.50 -6.98 19.28
C GLY A 310 -15.48 -7.98 19.79
N GLU A 311 -15.92 -9.22 19.91
CA GLU A 311 -15.09 -10.37 20.24
C GLU A 311 -14.77 -11.12 18.95
N ALA A 312 -13.63 -10.80 18.34
CA ALA A 312 -13.24 -11.41 17.07
C ALA A 312 -12.84 -12.88 17.21
N GLY A 313 -12.20 -13.26 18.33
CA GLY A 313 -11.73 -14.64 18.58
C GLY A 313 -10.65 -15.16 17.61
N VAL A 314 -10.31 -14.40 16.57
CA VAL A 314 -9.31 -14.73 15.54
C VAL A 314 -8.52 -13.51 15.10
N PRO A 315 -7.28 -13.71 14.62
CA PRO A 315 -6.48 -12.63 14.04
C PRO A 315 -6.99 -12.18 12.65
N ASP A 316 -7.46 -13.11 11.81
CA ASP A 316 -7.88 -12.85 10.42
C ASP A 316 -9.37 -13.12 10.23
N LEU A 317 -10.18 -12.11 10.54
CA LEU A 317 -11.63 -12.25 10.63
C LEU A 317 -12.33 -12.33 9.26
N LEU A 318 -11.83 -11.62 8.24
CA LEU A 318 -12.44 -11.59 6.90
C LEU A 318 -12.14 -12.83 6.06
N PHE A 319 -11.11 -13.60 6.41
CA PHE A 319 -10.70 -14.79 5.64
C PHE A 319 -10.51 -16.00 6.55
N SER A 320 -11.15 -15.99 7.73
CA SER A 320 -11.13 -17.12 8.65
C SER A 320 -11.85 -18.33 8.06
N ASN A 321 -11.23 -19.50 8.25
CA ASN A 321 -11.87 -20.79 7.98
C ASN A 321 -12.79 -21.25 9.12
N MET A 322 -12.81 -20.54 10.26
CA MET A 322 -13.66 -20.93 11.39
C MET A 322 -15.12 -20.50 11.18
N PRO A 323 -16.08 -21.42 11.38
CA PRO A 323 -17.49 -21.13 11.16
C PRO A 323 -18.01 -20.14 12.20
N ASN A 324 -18.99 -19.33 11.80
CA ASN A 324 -19.74 -18.39 12.64
C ASN A 324 -18.98 -17.24 13.32
N VAL A 325 -17.65 -17.28 13.38
CA VAL A 325 -16.81 -16.26 14.04
C VAL A 325 -17.18 -14.83 13.62
N PHE A 326 -17.44 -14.60 12.34
CA PHE A 326 -17.86 -13.28 11.85
C PHE A 326 -19.24 -12.83 12.36
N ASN A 327 -20.20 -13.78 12.48
CA ASN A 327 -21.52 -13.47 13.04
C ASN A 327 -21.40 -13.20 14.55
N ASP A 328 -20.61 -14.01 15.26
CA ASP A 328 -20.39 -13.83 16.70
C ASP A 328 -19.75 -12.47 17.00
N TRP A 329 -18.73 -12.10 16.22
CA TRP A 329 -18.15 -10.76 16.25
C TRP A 329 -19.22 -9.69 16.01
N THR A 330 -20.01 -9.80 14.94
CA THR A 330 -21.07 -8.83 14.58
C THR A 330 -22.12 -8.69 15.69
N ASP A 331 -22.56 -9.81 16.29
CA ASP A 331 -23.58 -9.82 17.34
C ASP A 331 -23.06 -9.19 18.64
N SER A 332 -21.76 -9.29 18.91
CA SER A 332 -21.12 -8.69 20.09
C SER A 332 -20.97 -7.17 19.99
N LEU A 333 -20.97 -6.58 18.78
CA LEU A 333 -20.68 -5.15 18.53
C LEU A 333 -21.63 -4.19 19.25
N LYS A 334 -22.88 -4.58 19.51
CA LYS A 334 -23.84 -3.75 20.25
C LYS A 334 -23.44 -3.58 21.72
N LYS A 335 -22.81 -4.60 22.30
CA LYS A 335 -22.36 -4.61 23.70
C LYS A 335 -20.93 -4.09 23.84
N ILE A 336 -20.07 -4.43 22.89
CA ILE A 336 -18.63 -4.14 22.90
C ILE A 336 -18.28 -3.38 21.62
N PRO A 337 -18.75 -2.15 21.43
CA PRO A 337 -18.43 -1.42 20.22
C PRO A 337 -16.98 -0.90 20.27
N GLY A 338 -16.31 -0.86 19.12
CA GLY A 338 -15.04 -0.17 18.87
C GLY A 338 -15.26 1.11 18.09
N VAL A 339 -14.18 1.86 17.84
CA VAL A 339 -14.24 3.14 17.13
C VAL A 339 -14.11 2.91 15.63
N VAL A 340 -15.16 3.22 14.87
CA VAL A 340 -15.22 3.02 13.41
C VAL A 340 -14.70 4.25 12.67
N ASN A 341 -15.24 5.41 13.03
CA ASN A 341 -14.81 6.73 12.53
C ASN A 341 -14.70 7.68 13.70
N TYR A 342 -13.75 8.61 13.59
CA TYR A 342 -13.49 9.57 14.64
C TYR A 342 -12.96 10.90 14.11
N SER A 343 -13.24 11.97 14.85
CA SER A 343 -12.56 13.26 14.66
C SER A 343 -11.57 13.48 15.79
N LEU A 344 -10.48 14.16 15.47
CA LEU A 344 -9.41 14.49 16.40
C LEU A 344 -9.30 16.00 16.55
N ASP A 345 -9.09 16.43 17.79
CA ASP A 345 -8.74 17.81 18.12
C ASP A 345 -7.37 17.80 18.82
N PRO A 346 -6.46 18.75 18.53
CA PRO A 346 -5.15 18.80 19.19
C PRO A 346 -5.24 19.06 20.70
N LEU A 347 -4.35 18.47 21.49
CA LEU A 347 -4.38 18.60 22.96
C LEU A 347 -4.23 20.05 23.46
N HIS A 348 -3.56 20.93 22.70
CA HIS A 348 -3.39 22.33 23.09
C HIS A 348 -4.73 23.08 23.20
N LEU A 349 -5.80 22.60 22.58
CA LEU A 349 -7.13 23.18 22.69
C LEU A 349 -7.75 23.00 24.09
N LEU A 350 -7.29 22.01 24.86
CA LEU A 350 -7.74 21.74 26.24
C LEU A 350 -6.99 22.57 27.30
N VAL A 351 -5.99 23.35 26.91
CA VAL A 351 -5.22 24.17 27.86
C VAL A 351 -5.97 25.47 28.15
N ASP A 352 -6.45 25.60 29.39
CA ASP A 352 -7.08 26.81 29.90
C ASP A 352 -6.17 27.57 30.89
N GLY A 353 -6.40 28.88 31.06
CA GLY A 353 -5.78 29.73 32.08
C GLY A 353 -4.32 30.15 31.84
N SER A 354 -3.59 29.54 30.89
CA SER A 354 -2.21 29.92 30.55
C SER A 354 -1.94 29.92 29.05
N GLN A 355 -1.91 31.12 28.46
CA GLN A 355 -1.61 31.29 27.03
C GLN A 355 -0.20 30.76 26.67
N SER A 356 0.79 30.94 27.55
CA SER A 356 2.16 30.52 27.27
C SER A 356 2.28 28.99 27.20
N LYS A 357 1.60 28.25 28.07
CA LYS A 357 1.53 26.79 28.02
C LYS A 357 0.74 26.28 26.83
N LYS A 358 -0.36 26.97 26.46
CA LYS A 358 -1.15 26.65 25.28
C LYS A 358 -0.32 26.75 24.00
N GLU A 359 0.37 27.87 23.80
CA GLU A 359 1.28 28.06 22.66
C GLU A 359 2.47 27.10 22.71
N GLY A 360 3.01 26.85 23.91
CA GLY A 360 4.08 25.87 24.10
C GLY A 360 3.67 24.46 23.70
N LEU A 361 2.49 24.01 24.11
CA LEU A 361 1.97 22.68 23.78
C LEU A 361 1.60 22.58 22.29
N LYS A 362 0.99 23.63 21.72
CA LYS A 362 0.77 23.74 20.28
C LYS A 362 2.08 23.53 19.53
N LYS A 363 3.13 24.26 19.92
CA LYS A 363 4.42 24.17 19.25
C LYS A 363 5.09 22.81 19.41
N ALA A 364 4.98 22.20 20.59
CA ALA A 364 5.47 20.85 20.84
C ALA A 364 4.77 19.80 19.96
N ILE A 365 3.46 19.91 19.75
CA ILE A 365 2.69 19.03 18.86
C ILE A 365 3.14 19.20 17.41
N GLU A 366 3.27 20.44 16.93
CA GLU A 366 3.77 20.73 15.58
C GLU A 366 5.16 20.13 15.35
N ASP A 367 6.08 20.35 16.30
CA ASP A 367 7.45 19.84 16.22
C ASP A 367 7.48 18.30 16.29
N TYR A 368 6.66 17.68 17.15
CA TYR A 368 6.49 16.21 17.20
C TYR A 368 6.05 15.64 15.85
N ILE A 369 5.01 16.20 15.24
CA ILE A 369 4.46 15.71 13.97
C ILE A 369 5.50 15.88 12.85
N LEU A 370 6.16 17.03 12.80
CA LEU A 370 7.16 17.35 11.79
C LEU A 370 8.43 16.50 11.92
N GLU A 371 8.87 16.19 13.13
CA GLU A 371 10.03 15.32 13.38
C GLU A 371 9.78 13.86 13.01
N ASN A 372 8.51 13.44 12.97
CA ASN A 372 8.11 12.11 12.52
C ASN A 372 7.49 12.11 11.12
N ALA A 373 7.58 13.22 10.39
CA ALA A 373 7.09 13.33 9.03
C ALA A 373 8.02 12.58 8.06
N LEU A 374 7.44 12.14 6.95
CA LEU A 374 8.18 11.51 5.85
C LEU A 374 8.13 12.40 4.62
N TYR A 375 9.27 12.56 3.97
CA TYR A 375 9.37 13.26 2.70
C TYR A 375 9.33 12.25 1.56
N LYS A 376 8.28 12.35 0.75
CA LYS A 376 8.05 11.57 -0.46
C LYS A 376 8.97 12.06 -1.58
N HIS A 377 9.92 11.21 -1.97
CA HIS A 377 10.91 11.44 -3.00
C HIS A 377 10.70 10.46 -4.16
N CYS A 378 9.70 10.75 -4.98
CA CYS A 378 9.24 9.84 -6.06
C CYS A 378 9.67 10.27 -7.46
N SER A 379 10.32 11.42 -7.62
CA SER A 379 10.48 12.06 -8.93
C SER A 379 11.78 11.66 -9.65
N GLY A 380 11.64 11.12 -10.87
CA GLY A 380 12.66 11.24 -11.93
C GLY A 380 13.47 10.00 -12.30
N LYS A 381 13.27 8.84 -11.64
CA LYS A 381 14.13 7.65 -11.81
C LYS A 381 13.41 6.40 -12.33
N CYS A 382 12.40 6.58 -13.17
CA CYS A 382 11.95 5.47 -14.00
C CYS A 382 13.03 5.19 -15.07
N SER A 383 13.47 3.94 -15.16
CA SER A 383 14.57 3.52 -16.06
C SER A 383 14.06 2.64 -17.19
N GLY A 384 14.88 2.42 -18.22
CA GLY A 384 14.55 1.48 -19.30
C GLY A 384 13.32 1.88 -20.12
N GLY A 385 13.07 3.18 -20.31
CA GLY A 385 11.93 3.70 -21.08
C GLY A 385 10.59 3.68 -20.33
N SER A 386 10.58 3.34 -19.03
CA SER A 386 9.41 3.50 -18.17
C SER A 386 9.18 4.96 -17.78
N LYS A 387 7.93 5.29 -17.43
CA LYS A 387 7.52 6.64 -17.00
C LYS A 387 6.76 6.57 -15.68
N PRO A 388 6.74 7.64 -14.87
CA PRO A 388 5.91 7.67 -13.66
C PRO A 388 4.42 7.49 -13.99
N SER A 389 3.69 6.79 -13.13
CA SER A 389 2.23 6.68 -13.21
C SER A 389 1.58 8.05 -12.99
N SER A 390 0.47 8.31 -13.69
CA SER A 390 -0.32 9.53 -13.51
C SER A 390 -1.13 9.52 -12.21
N HIS A 391 -1.41 8.34 -11.66
CA HIS A 391 -2.16 8.15 -10.43
C HIS A 391 -1.24 8.19 -9.20
N ASP A 392 -0.06 7.57 -9.30
CA ASP A 392 0.94 7.54 -8.24
C ASP A 392 2.35 7.77 -8.81
N CYS A 393 2.94 8.94 -8.53
CA CYS A 393 4.26 9.27 -9.05
C CYS A 393 5.39 8.37 -8.53
N CYS A 394 5.15 7.59 -7.48
CA CYS A 394 6.10 6.65 -6.89
C CYS A 394 6.12 5.29 -7.60
N ASN A 395 5.22 5.08 -8.56
CA ASN A 395 5.13 3.86 -9.36
C ASN A 395 5.58 4.13 -10.81
N CYS A 396 6.38 3.22 -11.37
CA CYS A 396 6.78 3.28 -12.79
C CYS A 396 5.90 2.36 -13.64
N VAL A 397 5.43 2.90 -14.77
CA VAL A 397 4.66 2.19 -15.78
C VAL A 397 5.46 2.02 -17.07
N CYS A 398 5.29 0.86 -17.70
CA CYS A 398 5.92 0.47 -18.95
C CYS A 398 4.88 0.33 -20.06
N ASN A 399 5.30 0.46 -21.31
CA ASN A 399 4.46 0.11 -22.45
C ASN A 399 4.36 -1.43 -22.53
N PRO A 400 3.16 -2.03 -22.43
CA PRO A 400 3.02 -3.47 -22.48
C PRO A 400 3.51 -4.05 -23.81
N SER A 401 4.17 -5.19 -23.75
CA SER A 401 4.56 -6.01 -24.91
C SER A 401 4.42 -7.49 -24.57
N GLN A 402 4.76 -8.37 -25.51
CA GLN A 402 4.83 -9.81 -25.25
C GLN A 402 5.88 -10.21 -24.18
N TYR A 403 6.80 -9.32 -23.81
CA TYR A 403 7.87 -9.59 -22.86
C TYR A 403 7.70 -8.86 -21.51
N ILE A 404 6.96 -7.75 -21.47
CA ILE A 404 6.86 -6.90 -20.28
C ILE A 404 5.42 -6.42 -20.07
N THR A 405 4.97 -6.38 -18.82
CA THR A 405 3.65 -5.87 -18.44
C THR A 405 3.64 -4.35 -18.27
N SER A 406 2.44 -3.77 -18.10
CA SER A 406 2.26 -2.34 -17.75
C SER A 406 3.01 -1.93 -16.48
N HIS A 407 3.23 -2.86 -15.56
CA HIS A 407 3.95 -2.62 -14.31
C HIS A 407 5.44 -2.94 -14.41
N CYS A 408 6.00 -3.00 -15.62
CA CYS A 408 7.41 -3.29 -15.85
C CYS A 408 7.87 -4.67 -15.33
N CYS A 409 6.96 -5.63 -15.21
CA CYS A 409 7.28 -7.00 -14.80
C CYS A 409 7.46 -7.91 -16.03
N PRO A 410 8.27 -8.97 -15.95
CA PRO A 410 8.35 -9.97 -17.03
C PRO A 410 6.97 -10.59 -17.28
N ALA A 411 6.56 -10.63 -18.55
CA ALA A 411 5.22 -11.12 -18.92
C ALA A 411 5.09 -12.65 -18.79
N ASN A 412 6.19 -13.39 -18.91
CA ASN A 412 6.22 -14.85 -18.88
C ASN A 412 7.49 -15.36 -18.19
N ALA A 413 7.39 -16.53 -17.57
CA ALA A 413 8.56 -17.25 -17.06
C ALA A 413 9.45 -17.75 -18.21
N GLY A 414 10.77 -17.76 -18.01
CA GLY A 414 11.74 -18.22 -18.99
C GLY A 414 12.24 -17.14 -19.95
N LEU A 415 11.78 -15.88 -19.82
CA LEU A 415 12.27 -14.79 -20.65
C LEU A 415 13.76 -14.52 -20.37
N ALA A 416 14.56 -14.45 -21.43
CA ALA A 416 15.99 -14.21 -21.38
C ALA A 416 16.50 -13.54 -22.66
N ARG A 417 17.65 -12.87 -22.58
CA ARG A 417 18.43 -12.45 -23.73
C ARG A 417 19.44 -13.54 -24.09
N LEU A 418 19.38 -14.05 -25.32
CA LEU A 418 20.30 -15.06 -25.82
C LEU A 418 21.25 -14.47 -26.85
N THR A 419 22.54 -14.65 -26.63
CA THR A 419 23.57 -14.26 -27.58
C THR A 419 24.42 -15.48 -27.92
N VAL A 420 24.60 -15.76 -29.21
CA VAL A 420 25.36 -16.92 -29.71
C VAL A 420 26.58 -16.42 -30.44
N LYS A 421 27.75 -16.97 -30.11
CA LYS A 421 29.01 -16.63 -30.76
C LYS A 421 29.59 -17.88 -31.44
N VAL A 422 29.71 -17.80 -32.76
CA VAL A 422 30.32 -18.86 -33.57
C VAL A 422 31.80 -18.52 -33.71
N LEU A 423 32.68 -19.37 -33.19
CA LEU A 423 34.11 -19.07 -33.11
C LEU A 423 34.84 -19.53 -34.36
N ARG A 424 34.86 -20.85 -34.57
CA ARG A 424 35.60 -21.51 -35.64
C ARG A 424 35.14 -22.95 -35.81
N ALA A 425 35.49 -23.57 -36.93
CA ALA A 425 35.45 -25.01 -37.08
C ALA A 425 36.82 -25.55 -37.50
N THR A 426 37.03 -26.86 -37.32
CA THR A 426 38.27 -27.53 -37.75
C THR A 426 37.96 -28.84 -38.42
N GLY A 427 38.68 -29.14 -39.51
CA GLY A 427 38.58 -30.41 -40.23
C GLY A 427 37.21 -30.64 -40.88
N LEU A 428 36.55 -29.58 -41.34
CA LEU A 428 35.34 -29.71 -42.15
C LEU A 428 35.68 -30.37 -43.49
N TRP A 429 34.73 -31.11 -44.05
CA TRP A 429 34.87 -31.73 -45.35
C TRP A 429 33.47 -31.90 -45.98
N GLY A 430 33.15 -31.05 -46.95
CA GLY A 430 31.95 -31.18 -47.80
C GLY A 430 32.29 -31.41 -49.26
N ASP A 431 33.24 -30.65 -49.81
CA ASP A 431 33.70 -30.80 -51.19
C ASP A 431 34.63 -32.00 -51.47
N THR A 432 34.46 -32.64 -52.64
CA THR A 432 35.36 -33.73 -53.10
C THR A 432 36.61 -33.25 -53.84
N PHE A 433 36.58 -32.06 -54.44
CA PHE A 433 37.67 -31.54 -55.31
C PHE A 433 38.25 -30.20 -54.86
N SER A 434 37.62 -29.53 -53.89
CA SER A 434 38.04 -28.28 -53.24
C SER A 434 38.03 -28.44 -51.72
N LYS A 435 38.43 -27.39 -51.00
CA LYS A 435 38.16 -27.29 -49.56
C LYS A 435 36.77 -26.72 -49.35
N THR A 436 36.21 -27.05 -48.20
CA THR A 436 34.85 -26.65 -47.77
C THR A 436 34.63 -25.13 -47.84
N ASP A 437 33.49 -24.71 -48.41
CA ASP A 437 32.94 -23.36 -48.43
C ASP A 437 31.95 -23.17 -47.24
N GLY A 438 32.49 -23.20 -46.02
CA GLY A 438 31.68 -23.39 -44.80
C GLY A 438 30.94 -22.15 -44.27
N PHE A 439 29.71 -22.36 -43.79
CA PHE A 439 28.95 -21.40 -42.97
C PHE A 439 28.06 -22.08 -41.93
N VAL A 440 27.58 -21.32 -40.93
CA VAL A 440 26.75 -21.85 -39.84
C VAL A 440 25.39 -21.15 -39.81
N LYS A 441 24.31 -21.94 -39.84
CA LYS A 441 22.95 -21.49 -39.55
C LYS A 441 22.65 -21.71 -38.06
N ILE A 442 22.09 -20.69 -37.43
CA ILE A 442 21.71 -20.70 -36.01
C ILE A 442 20.19 -20.57 -35.95
N SER A 443 19.51 -21.38 -35.16
CA SER A 443 18.08 -21.20 -34.90
C SER A 443 17.69 -21.48 -33.44
N PHE A 444 16.79 -20.65 -32.92
CA PHE A 444 16.20 -20.79 -31.59
C PHE A 444 14.83 -20.10 -31.53
N GLY A 445 13.78 -20.82 -31.12
CA GLY A 445 12.47 -20.22 -30.81
C GLY A 445 11.86 -19.39 -31.95
N GLY A 446 12.01 -19.84 -33.20
CA GLY A 446 11.53 -19.12 -34.40
C GLY A 446 12.43 -18.00 -34.90
N LYS A 447 13.54 -17.70 -34.20
CA LYS A 447 14.59 -16.79 -34.69
C LYS A 447 15.67 -17.59 -35.40
N SER A 448 16.26 -17.00 -36.44
CA SER A 448 17.41 -17.57 -37.14
C SER A 448 18.44 -16.51 -37.49
N ALA A 449 19.70 -16.93 -37.59
CA ALA A 449 20.83 -16.12 -38.01
C ALA A 449 21.81 -16.99 -38.80
N GLN A 450 22.72 -16.36 -39.54
CA GLN A 450 23.72 -17.06 -40.34
C GLN A 450 25.06 -16.32 -40.31
N THR A 451 26.16 -17.06 -40.29
CA THR A 451 27.49 -16.49 -40.55
C THR A 451 27.70 -16.16 -42.02
N ASP A 452 28.71 -15.33 -42.28
CA ASP A 452 29.28 -15.24 -43.62
C ASP A 452 29.87 -16.60 -44.04
N VAL A 453 29.90 -16.83 -45.35
CA VAL A 453 30.54 -18.00 -45.95
C VAL A 453 32.04 -17.75 -46.02
N ILE A 454 32.82 -18.70 -45.51
CA ILE A 454 34.29 -18.68 -45.65
C ILE A 454 34.67 -19.71 -46.71
N TYR A 455 35.00 -19.20 -47.89
CA TYR A 455 35.31 -20.02 -49.05
C TYR A 455 36.68 -20.74 -48.95
N ASN A 456 36.73 -21.97 -49.43
CA ASN A 456 37.91 -22.81 -49.67
C ASN A 456 38.78 -22.99 -48.42
N ASN A 457 38.16 -23.33 -47.29
CA ASN A 457 38.84 -23.48 -46.01
C ASN A 457 38.18 -24.52 -45.09
N ASP A 458 38.84 -25.65 -44.86
CA ASP A 458 38.40 -26.71 -43.94
C ASP A 458 38.51 -26.34 -42.44
N ASN A 459 39.15 -25.20 -42.12
CA ASN A 459 39.32 -24.69 -40.76
C ASN A 459 38.88 -23.22 -40.66
N PRO A 460 37.61 -22.90 -40.94
CA PRO A 460 37.13 -21.53 -40.99
C PRO A 460 37.06 -20.89 -39.59
N GLU A 461 37.38 -19.60 -39.50
CA GLU A 461 37.24 -18.79 -38.28
C GLU A 461 36.30 -17.61 -38.51
N TRP A 462 35.05 -17.70 -38.05
CA TRP A 462 34.06 -16.61 -38.20
C TRP A 462 34.18 -15.55 -37.10
N LYS A 463 34.36 -15.98 -35.85
CA LYS A 463 34.41 -15.11 -34.65
C LYS A 463 33.24 -14.12 -34.55
N THR A 464 32.08 -14.47 -35.11
CA THR A 464 30.89 -13.61 -35.21
C THR A 464 29.95 -13.85 -34.03
N GLU A 465 29.33 -12.78 -33.55
CA GLU A 465 28.36 -12.80 -32.46
C GLU A 465 26.97 -12.41 -32.97
N PHE A 466 25.97 -13.19 -32.57
CA PHE A 466 24.57 -13.07 -33.00
C PHE A 466 23.70 -12.84 -31.77
N PRO A 467 23.31 -11.58 -31.49
CA PRO A 467 22.31 -11.30 -30.48
C PRO A 467 20.95 -11.75 -31.02
N LEU A 468 20.43 -12.87 -30.50
CA LEU A 468 19.05 -13.30 -30.77
C LEU A 468 18.04 -12.51 -29.93
N ASP A 469 18.49 -11.52 -29.15
CA ASP A 469 17.71 -10.66 -28.25
C ASP A 469 16.78 -11.45 -27.32
N MET A 470 15.59 -10.93 -27.04
CA MET A 470 14.61 -11.54 -26.14
C MET A 470 14.04 -12.83 -26.71
N VAL A 471 14.20 -13.92 -25.96
CA VAL A 471 13.70 -15.26 -26.25
C VAL A 471 13.04 -15.86 -25.00
N THR A 472 12.28 -16.95 -25.18
CA THR A 472 11.65 -17.68 -24.07
C THR A 472 12.27 -19.07 -23.95
N LEU A 473 12.91 -19.34 -22.81
CA LEU A 473 13.41 -20.67 -22.45
C LEU A 473 12.24 -21.55 -22.00
N SER A 474 11.95 -22.57 -22.79
CA SER A 474 10.91 -23.56 -22.49
C SER A 474 11.47 -24.97 -22.44
N LEU A 475 10.79 -25.83 -21.69
CA LEU A 475 11.08 -27.26 -21.70
C LEU A 475 10.88 -27.76 -23.14
N GLY A 476 11.98 -28.14 -23.80
CA GLY A 476 11.97 -28.63 -25.18
C GLY A 476 12.33 -27.63 -26.28
N THR A 477 12.67 -26.36 -25.97
CA THR A 477 13.30 -25.48 -26.97
C THR A 477 14.81 -25.63 -26.97
N GLU A 478 15.37 -25.91 -28.15
CA GLU A 478 16.80 -26.17 -28.34
C GLU A 478 17.40 -25.11 -29.24
N LEU A 479 18.62 -24.67 -28.90
CA LEU A 479 19.48 -23.91 -29.78
C LEU A 479 20.11 -24.88 -30.76
N LYS A 480 19.77 -24.71 -32.04
CA LYS A 480 20.28 -25.50 -33.14
C LYS A 480 21.37 -24.73 -33.87
N LEU A 481 22.52 -25.36 -34.06
CA LEU A 481 23.59 -24.90 -34.93
C LEU A 481 23.79 -25.94 -36.04
N GLU A 482 23.66 -25.53 -37.29
CA GLU A 482 23.83 -26.38 -38.46
C GLU A 482 25.00 -25.85 -39.28
N VAL A 483 25.93 -26.73 -39.62
CA VAL A 483 27.11 -26.37 -40.43
C VAL A 483 26.85 -26.84 -41.85
N TRP A 484 27.00 -25.92 -42.80
CA TRP A 484 26.68 -26.14 -44.21
C TRP A 484 27.89 -25.82 -45.08
N ASP A 485 28.01 -26.54 -46.20
CA ASP A 485 28.89 -26.21 -47.32
C ASP A 485 28.09 -25.45 -48.40
N GLU A 486 28.64 -24.37 -48.96
CA GLU A 486 28.00 -23.60 -50.04
C GLU A 486 28.58 -23.96 -51.41
N ASP A 487 27.80 -24.65 -52.24
CA ASP A 487 28.17 -24.95 -53.61
C ASP A 487 28.04 -23.73 -54.54
N LYS A 488 28.99 -23.57 -55.47
CA LYS A 488 28.94 -22.52 -56.52
C LYS A 488 28.18 -22.97 -57.78
N ASP A 489 27.52 -21.99 -58.41
CA ASP A 489 26.72 -22.08 -59.65
C ASP A 489 25.45 -22.95 -59.60
N TRP A 490 25.05 -23.58 -60.72
CA TRP A 490 23.73 -24.17 -61.03
C TRP A 490 23.21 -25.25 -60.05
N TYR A 491 23.99 -25.57 -59.02
CA TYR A 491 23.69 -26.47 -57.91
C TYR A 491 23.42 -25.78 -56.56
N LYS A 492 23.23 -24.45 -56.51
CA LYS A 492 22.85 -23.67 -55.30
C LYS A 492 21.69 -24.21 -54.44
N TRP A 493 20.93 -25.17 -54.95
CA TRP A 493 19.83 -25.84 -54.26
C TRP A 493 20.26 -27.07 -53.45
N TRP A 494 21.57 -27.39 -53.40
CA TRP A 494 22.12 -28.63 -52.86
C TRP A 494 23.20 -28.43 -51.79
N ASN A 495 23.26 -27.27 -51.12
CA ASN A 495 24.21 -27.06 -50.01
C ASN A 495 24.25 -28.27 -49.07
N ASP A 496 25.43 -28.84 -48.86
CA ASP A 496 25.59 -30.05 -48.06
C ASP A 496 25.54 -29.72 -46.57
N ASN A 497 24.70 -30.45 -45.83
CA ASN A 497 24.66 -30.35 -44.37
C ASN A 497 25.79 -31.19 -43.77
N LEU A 498 26.83 -30.53 -43.25
CA LEU A 498 28.01 -31.15 -42.67
C LEU A 498 27.77 -31.65 -41.23
N GLY A 499 26.67 -31.23 -40.61
CA GLY A 499 26.20 -31.72 -39.32
C GLY A 499 25.45 -30.66 -38.52
N GLU A 500 24.81 -31.11 -37.44
CA GLU A 500 24.06 -30.24 -36.54
C GLU A 500 24.34 -30.56 -35.06
N CYS A 501 24.22 -29.54 -34.23
CA CYS A 501 24.17 -29.69 -32.78
C CYS A 501 22.94 -29.00 -32.20
N LYS A 502 22.34 -29.65 -31.21
CA LYS A 502 21.21 -29.13 -30.43
C LYS A 502 21.63 -29.06 -28.97
N VAL A 503 21.37 -27.92 -28.34
CA VAL A 503 21.62 -27.71 -26.92
C VAL A 503 20.43 -26.99 -26.30
N SER A 504 20.01 -27.40 -25.10
CA SER A 504 19.08 -26.62 -24.30
C SER A 504 19.87 -25.49 -23.60
N PRO A 505 19.65 -24.21 -23.95
CA PRO A 505 20.43 -23.12 -23.36
C PRO A 505 20.09 -22.95 -21.88
N GLU A 506 21.13 -22.69 -21.08
CA GLU A 506 21.03 -22.40 -19.65
C GLU A 506 21.60 -21.01 -19.36
N SER A 507 21.07 -20.35 -18.33
CA SER A 507 21.55 -19.05 -17.83
C SER A 507 23.06 -19.04 -17.61
N GLY A 508 23.71 -17.93 -17.94
CA GLY A 508 25.17 -17.76 -17.85
C GLY A 508 25.88 -17.89 -19.20
N SER A 509 27.22 -17.90 -19.16
CA SER A 509 28.07 -18.01 -20.34
C SER A 509 28.66 -19.42 -20.46
N HIS A 510 28.50 -20.02 -21.62
CA HIS A 510 28.81 -21.42 -21.88
C HIS A 510 29.62 -21.56 -23.16
N SER A 511 30.80 -22.15 -23.05
CA SER A 511 31.57 -22.61 -24.21
C SER A 511 31.20 -24.05 -24.52
N ARG A 512 31.07 -24.37 -25.81
CA ARG A 512 30.65 -25.68 -26.31
C ARG A 512 31.48 -26.12 -27.50
N ILE A 513 31.56 -27.43 -27.64
CA ILE A 513 32.18 -28.14 -28.74
C ILE A 513 31.10 -29.00 -29.37
N CYS A 514 30.98 -28.92 -30.69
CA CYS A 514 30.01 -29.63 -31.49
C CYS A 514 30.76 -30.57 -32.45
N PRO A 515 30.91 -31.85 -32.11
CA PRO A 515 31.46 -32.85 -33.02
C PRO A 515 30.53 -33.02 -34.23
N LEU A 516 31.10 -32.97 -35.43
CA LEU A 516 30.37 -33.14 -36.70
C LEU A 516 30.74 -34.49 -37.32
N ASN A 517 30.08 -34.86 -38.43
CA ASN A 517 30.47 -36.05 -39.20
C ASN A 517 31.91 -35.93 -39.69
N HIS A 518 32.27 -34.73 -40.15
CA HIS A 518 33.63 -34.35 -40.51
C HIS A 518 33.99 -33.05 -39.80
N GLY A 519 34.91 -33.14 -38.84
CA GLY A 519 35.42 -32.00 -38.11
C GLY A 519 34.68 -31.67 -36.82
N THR A 520 34.87 -30.44 -36.35
CA THR A 520 34.35 -29.98 -35.06
C THR A 520 34.08 -28.48 -35.09
N LEU A 521 32.88 -28.09 -34.68
CA LEU A 521 32.48 -26.70 -34.50
C LEU A 521 32.72 -26.24 -33.05
N TYR A 522 33.31 -25.06 -32.88
CA TYR A 522 33.51 -24.40 -31.59
C TYR A 522 32.63 -23.16 -31.53
N TYR A 523 31.80 -23.08 -30.49
CA TYR A 523 30.90 -21.97 -30.28
C TYR A 523 30.72 -21.69 -28.79
N SER A 524 30.18 -20.53 -28.47
CA SER A 524 29.74 -20.20 -27.13
C SER A 524 28.38 -19.52 -27.17
N TYR A 525 27.64 -19.56 -26.08
CA TYR A 525 26.43 -18.77 -25.92
C TYR A 525 26.36 -18.15 -24.52
N THR A 526 25.70 -17.01 -24.43
CA THR A 526 25.40 -16.32 -23.18
C THR A 526 23.89 -16.13 -23.06
N VAL A 527 23.34 -16.51 -21.91
CA VAL A 527 21.94 -16.34 -21.57
C VAL A 527 21.84 -15.44 -20.33
N GLU A 528 21.23 -14.28 -20.51
CA GLU A 528 20.94 -13.33 -19.43
C GLU A 528 19.44 -13.35 -19.13
N CYS A 529 19.04 -13.78 -17.93
CA CYS A 529 17.62 -13.79 -17.56
C CYS A 529 17.04 -12.37 -17.57
N ALA A 530 15.77 -12.24 -17.97
CA ALA A 530 15.08 -10.96 -17.88
C ALA A 530 15.00 -10.46 -16.43
N PRO A 531 14.92 -9.14 -16.18
CA PRO A 531 14.78 -8.60 -14.83
C PRO A 531 13.65 -9.26 -14.06
N GLY A 532 13.91 -9.67 -12.81
CA GLY A 532 12.96 -10.39 -11.98
C GLY A 532 12.92 -11.91 -12.19
N LEU A 533 13.74 -12.46 -13.07
CA LEU A 533 13.85 -13.90 -13.34
C LEU A 533 15.25 -14.45 -13.05
N GLY A 534 15.31 -15.74 -12.71
CA GLY A 534 16.55 -16.46 -12.45
C GLY A 534 16.39 -17.97 -12.49
N GLY A 535 17.42 -18.66 -12.00
CA GLY A 535 17.57 -20.11 -12.16
C GLY A 535 18.07 -20.51 -13.55
N THR A 536 18.38 -21.79 -13.73
CA THR A 536 19.03 -22.33 -14.94
C THR A 536 18.27 -22.03 -16.22
N THR A 537 16.93 -22.03 -16.16
CA THR A 537 16.07 -21.75 -17.32
C THR A 537 15.33 -20.42 -17.20
N CYS A 538 15.77 -19.49 -16.33
CA CYS A 538 15.13 -18.18 -16.12
C CYS A 538 13.63 -18.26 -15.75
N ARG A 539 13.19 -19.33 -15.09
CA ARG A 539 11.78 -19.56 -14.71
C ARG A 539 11.48 -19.21 -13.26
N LYS A 540 12.50 -19.09 -12.42
CA LYS A 540 12.33 -18.77 -11.00
C LYS A 540 12.15 -17.27 -10.83
N TYR A 541 11.15 -16.86 -10.06
CA TYR A 541 11.00 -15.46 -9.66
C TYR A 541 12.16 -15.02 -8.75
N ILE A 542 12.70 -13.83 -9.02
CA ILE A 542 13.75 -13.20 -8.21
C ILE A 542 13.28 -11.81 -7.79
N PRO A 543 13.08 -11.54 -6.49
CA PRO A 543 12.73 -10.22 -5.98
C PRO A 543 13.73 -9.14 -6.40
N THR A 544 13.27 -7.90 -6.52
CA THR A 544 14.12 -6.74 -6.85
C THR A 544 14.25 -5.80 -5.63
N PRO A 545 15.12 -6.13 -4.66
CA PRO A 545 15.31 -5.30 -3.48
C PRO A 545 15.93 -3.95 -3.83
N MET A 546 15.69 -2.96 -2.98
CA MET A 546 16.41 -1.70 -2.99
C MET A 546 17.91 -1.95 -2.77
N SER A 547 18.76 -1.08 -3.33
CA SER A 547 20.21 -1.15 -3.11
C SER A 547 20.54 -1.20 -1.61
N PRO A 548 21.39 -2.15 -1.15
CA PRO A 548 21.81 -2.22 0.25
C PRO A 548 22.45 -0.94 0.78
N SER A 549 23.08 -0.14 -0.09
CA SER A 549 23.67 1.15 0.30
C SER A 549 22.63 2.25 0.54
N LEU A 550 21.44 2.14 -0.07
CA LEU A 550 20.35 3.10 0.07
C LEU A 550 19.35 2.70 1.17
N ALA A 551 19.20 1.40 1.42
CA ALA A 551 18.23 0.87 2.38
C ALA A 551 18.29 1.50 3.79
N PRO A 552 19.47 1.87 4.36
CA PRO A 552 19.55 2.53 5.66
C PRO A 552 19.16 4.02 5.64
N LEU A 553 19.25 4.67 4.47
CA LEU A 553 18.96 6.11 4.32
C LEU A 553 17.47 6.38 4.12
N TYR A 554 16.75 5.36 3.68
CA TYR A 554 15.35 5.44 3.28
C TYR A 554 14.45 4.68 4.26
N THR A 555 13.30 5.27 4.57
CA THR A 555 12.28 4.65 5.41
C THR A 555 11.47 3.63 4.61
N SER A 556 11.16 3.98 3.36
CA SER A 556 10.51 3.13 2.35
C SER A 556 11.28 3.19 1.03
N ARG A 557 10.86 2.49 -0.03
CA ARG A 557 11.52 2.62 -1.33
C ARG A 557 11.59 4.08 -1.86
N ASN A 558 10.63 4.93 -1.50
CA ASN A 558 10.54 6.29 -2.05
C ASN A 558 10.37 7.39 -0.99
N ALA A 559 10.54 7.10 0.30
CA ALA A 559 10.40 8.09 1.36
C ALA A 559 11.57 8.09 2.34
N VAL A 560 11.93 9.28 2.80
CA VAL A 560 12.98 9.50 3.79
C VAL A 560 12.42 10.22 5.02
N ASN A 561 13.04 10.00 6.17
CA ASN A 561 12.72 10.77 7.36
C ASN A 561 13.07 12.24 7.16
N VAL A 562 12.18 13.12 7.65
CA VAL A 562 12.39 14.55 7.58
C VAL A 562 13.41 14.97 8.66
N THR A 563 14.60 15.39 8.22
CA THR A 563 15.68 15.80 9.15
C THR A 563 15.46 17.21 9.69
N ALA A 564 16.09 17.53 10.84
CA ALA A 564 16.02 18.87 11.42
C ALA A 564 16.49 19.97 10.45
N SER A 565 17.54 19.69 9.66
CA SER A 565 18.04 20.61 8.63
C SER A 565 17.03 20.81 7.51
N LEU A 566 16.39 19.74 7.02
CA LEU A 566 15.33 19.84 6.02
C LEU A 566 14.13 20.65 6.56
N LEU A 567 13.71 20.40 7.81
CA LEU A 567 12.64 21.16 8.47
C LEU A 567 12.94 22.66 8.53
N MET A 568 14.17 23.04 8.84
CA MET A 568 14.56 24.45 8.87
C MET A 568 14.43 25.11 7.49
N HIS A 569 14.80 24.43 6.41
CA HIS A 569 14.66 24.94 5.05
C HIS A 569 13.19 25.03 4.63
N MET A 570 12.39 24.02 4.96
CA MET A 570 10.96 24.01 4.68
C MET A 570 10.23 25.15 5.39
N ARG A 571 10.58 25.44 6.66
CA ARG A 571 10.02 26.58 7.42
C ARG A 571 10.36 27.94 6.80
N ARG A 572 11.46 28.04 6.07
CA ARG A 572 11.86 29.26 5.33
C ARG A 572 11.24 29.34 3.93
N GLY A 573 10.44 28.35 3.52
CA GLY A 573 9.80 28.31 2.20
C GLY A 573 10.73 27.90 1.05
N HIS A 574 11.93 27.39 1.35
CA HIS A 574 12.88 26.96 0.32
C HIS A 574 12.51 25.57 -0.22
N ARG A 575 12.50 25.42 -1.55
CA ARG A 575 12.46 24.10 -2.20
C ARG A 575 13.88 23.56 -2.30
N VAL A 576 14.14 22.42 -1.65
CA VAL A 576 15.46 21.80 -1.63
C VAL A 576 15.31 20.30 -1.82
N ASP A 577 16.28 19.68 -2.52
CA ASP A 577 16.34 18.22 -2.62
C ASP A 577 16.56 17.63 -1.22
N PRO A 578 15.64 16.79 -0.71
CA PRO A 578 15.77 16.17 0.61
C PRO A 578 17.05 15.34 0.76
N LEU A 579 17.59 14.76 -0.32
CA LEU A 579 18.76 13.88 -0.26
C LEU A 579 20.02 14.59 0.21
N ILE A 580 20.13 15.91 -0.02
CA ILE A 580 21.23 16.75 0.47
C ILE A 580 21.32 16.70 2.00
N PHE A 581 20.20 16.44 2.68
CA PHE A 581 20.12 16.45 4.14
C PHE A 581 20.08 15.05 4.77
N VAL A 582 20.06 13.99 3.96
CA VAL A 582 19.99 12.60 4.43
C VAL A 582 21.32 11.88 4.22
N VAL A 583 22.12 12.28 3.23
CA VAL A 583 23.47 11.72 3.01
C VAL A 583 24.44 12.26 4.08
N PRO A 584 25.12 11.40 4.86
CA PRO A 584 26.13 11.84 5.81
C PRO A 584 27.27 12.58 5.09
N THR A 585 27.53 13.83 5.46
CA THR A 585 28.73 14.57 5.05
C THR A 585 29.93 14.12 5.86
N ASP A 586 30.29 12.84 5.80
CA ASP A 586 31.52 12.38 6.43
C ASP A 586 32.68 12.51 5.44
N GLY A 587 33.63 13.38 5.81
CA GLY A 587 34.90 13.62 5.11
C GLY A 587 35.85 12.43 5.17
N LYS A 588 35.44 11.27 4.65
CA LYS A 588 36.33 10.19 4.26
C LYS A 588 36.27 10.03 2.75
N ASN A 589 37.40 10.29 2.10
CA ASN A 589 37.66 9.92 0.72
C ASN A 589 37.14 8.51 0.46
N ILE A 590 36.02 8.39 -0.26
CA ILE A 590 35.74 7.22 -1.07
C ILE A 590 36.79 7.28 -2.17
N SER A 591 37.94 6.66 -1.89
CA SER A 591 39.03 6.55 -2.84
C SER A 591 38.51 5.94 -4.13
N LYS A 592 38.75 6.67 -5.22
CA LYS A 592 38.62 6.25 -6.62
C LYS A 592 39.00 4.77 -6.82
N THR A 593 38.02 3.87 -6.79
CA THR A 593 37.97 2.59 -7.52
C THR A 593 36.66 1.89 -7.16
N GLN A 594 35.55 2.38 -7.71
CA GLN A 594 34.36 1.62 -8.11
C GLN A 594 33.38 2.62 -8.70
N GLY A 595 33.00 2.40 -9.96
CA GLY A 595 32.31 3.37 -10.81
C GLY A 595 30.99 3.85 -10.24
N ILE A 596 30.95 5.14 -9.92
CA ILE A 596 29.71 5.93 -9.79
C ILE A 596 29.29 6.29 -11.22
N PRO A 597 28.03 6.07 -11.64
CA PRO A 597 27.53 6.63 -12.90
C PRO A 597 27.59 8.15 -12.84
N ASN A 598 28.21 8.77 -13.85
CA ASN A 598 28.31 10.22 -14.01
C ASN A 598 26.91 10.86 -14.09
N ASP A 599 26.29 11.23 -12.97
CA ASP A 599 25.09 12.08 -12.92
C ASP A 599 24.97 12.77 -11.54
N ILE A 600 26.05 13.39 -11.08
CA ILE A 600 26.00 14.37 -9.99
C ILE A 600 26.68 15.63 -10.50
N HIS A 601 25.89 16.55 -11.07
CA HIS A 601 26.32 17.92 -11.24
C HIS A 601 26.56 18.52 -9.86
N THR A 602 27.83 18.77 -9.55
CA THR A 602 28.29 19.56 -8.40
C THR A 602 27.68 20.96 -8.48
N TYR A 603 26.64 21.22 -7.69
CA TYR A 603 26.22 22.58 -7.38
C TYR A 603 27.09 23.08 -6.22
N ALA A 604 27.87 24.12 -6.50
CA ALA A 604 28.68 24.82 -5.52
C ALA A 604 27.78 25.38 -4.39
N MET A 605 28.20 25.17 -3.14
CA MET A 605 27.55 25.77 -1.98
C MET A 605 27.63 27.31 -2.06
N PRO A 606 26.55 28.05 -1.73
CA PRO A 606 26.67 29.45 -1.39
C PRO A 606 27.47 29.55 -0.08
N LYS A 607 28.54 30.36 -0.07
CA LYS A 607 29.26 30.70 1.16
C LYS A 607 28.31 31.41 2.12
N LEU A 608 28.28 30.92 3.37
CA LEU A 608 27.69 31.58 4.54
C LEU A 608 28.38 32.91 4.84
#